data_AF-A0A2N8L133-F1
#
_entry.id   AF-A0A2N8L133-F1
#
_cell.length_a   1.000
_cell.length_b   1.000
_cell.length_c   1.000
_cell.angle_alpha   90.00
_cell.angle_beta   90.00
_cell.angle_gamma   90.00
#
_symmetry.space_group_name_H-M   'P 1'
#
loop_
_entity.id
_entity.type
_entity.pdbx_description
1 polymer ?
#
loop_
_entity_poly.entity_id
_entity_poly.type
_entity_poly.pdbx_seq_one_letter_code
_entity_poly.pdbx_strand_id
1 'polypeptide(L)'
;MTMKNRLSSLGLSFVLASTLVPAAPARAQNYQITGNVNTLAALFSPGPREDQQHAADFNWYDRPEARVLQSLDQFSQVSNGGFGRATLSAGMGELRAFAHAAYPSGIPEPHYYGYAFGTAQASFADTVRVQGAGLAVGTPVRYELRLWIDGQLSSPNLEIGGVLNANGLAQMQLIDRSSNLRESFSWDAKRDATGWYRIGLDTVVGHDLMITGMLYAGADISSSATLAREVVADFGHTARYYLQTSEPGLNTTGMSGHDFNISAVPEPGSGLLLGAGLLSLLGWLQGRRR
;
A
#
# COMPACT_ATOMS: atom_id res chain seq x y z
N MET A 1 12.02 -60.31 -18.56
CA MET A 1 11.89 -60.87 -17.21
C MET A 1 11.16 -59.85 -16.36
N THR A 2 9.97 -60.22 -15.92
CA THR A 2 8.91 -59.37 -15.37
C THR A 2 8.86 -59.53 -13.86
N MET A 3 8.77 -58.44 -13.09
CA MET A 3 8.16 -58.33 -11.74
C MET A 3 8.33 -56.88 -11.26
N LYS A 4 7.30 -56.04 -11.22
CA LYS A 4 6.19 -55.90 -10.24
C LYS A 4 6.57 -55.19 -8.93
N ASN A 5 6.03 -53.96 -8.80
CA ASN A 5 5.42 -53.27 -7.63
C ASN A 5 6.27 -53.14 -6.35
N ARG A 6 6.31 -51.97 -5.68
CA ARG A 6 5.16 -51.37 -4.99
C ARG A 6 5.26 -49.85 -4.82
N LEU A 7 4.09 -49.21 -4.98
CA LEU A 7 3.72 -47.90 -4.43
C LEU A 7 3.83 -47.88 -2.89
N SER A 8 4.10 -46.71 -2.33
CA SER A 8 3.38 -46.24 -1.15
C SER A 8 3.08 -44.75 -1.27
N SER A 9 1.78 -44.48 -1.29
CA SER A 9 1.10 -43.20 -1.36
C SER A 9 0.61 -42.80 0.04
N LEU A 10 0.85 -41.56 0.44
CA LEU A 10 0.10 -40.83 1.48
C LEU A 10 -0.32 -39.52 0.79
N GLY A 11 -1.56 -39.24 0.40
CA GLY A 11 -2.83 -39.79 0.87
C GLY A 11 -3.37 -38.96 2.02
N LEU A 12 -3.61 -37.66 1.81
CA LEU A 12 -4.48 -36.87 2.68
C LEU A 12 -5.67 -36.38 1.86
N SER A 13 -6.76 -37.14 1.95
CA SER A 13 -8.08 -36.75 1.48
C SER A 13 -8.69 -35.76 2.46
N PHE A 14 -9.01 -34.55 2.00
CA PHE A 14 -10.02 -33.72 2.66
C PHE A 14 -11.31 -33.84 1.87
N VAL A 15 -12.24 -34.61 2.43
CA VAL A 15 -13.64 -34.65 2.03
C VAL A 15 -14.30 -33.40 2.62
N LEU A 16 -14.59 -32.38 1.79
CA LEU A 16 -15.57 -31.36 2.16
C LEU A 16 -16.96 -31.86 1.73
N ALA A 17 -17.70 -32.37 2.71
CA ALA A 17 -19.12 -32.61 2.58
C ALA A 17 -19.84 -31.25 2.45
N SER A 18 -20.65 -31.18 1.41
CA SER A 18 -21.53 -30.09 1.03
C SER A 18 -22.63 -29.87 2.08
N THR A 19 -22.60 -28.73 2.75
CA THR A 19 -23.80 -28.10 3.33
C THR A 19 -24.25 -26.99 2.40
N LEU A 20 -25.35 -27.21 1.69
CA LEU A 20 -26.15 -26.19 1.02
C LEU A 20 -26.72 -25.26 2.10
N VAL A 21 -25.94 -24.27 2.49
CA VAL A 21 -26.47 -23.08 3.18
C VAL A 21 -27.10 -22.22 2.09
N PRO A 22 -28.35 -21.75 2.23
CA PRO A 22 -28.91 -20.78 1.30
C PRO A 22 -27.95 -19.59 1.28
N ALA A 23 -27.34 -19.32 0.13
CA ALA A 23 -26.53 -18.15 -0.09
C ALA A 23 -27.40 -16.95 0.30
N ALA A 24 -27.06 -16.31 1.43
CA ALA A 24 -27.53 -14.97 1.71
C ALA A 24 -27.27 -14.14 0.45
N PRO A 25 -28.19 -13.24 0.03
CA PRO A 25 -27.95 -12.40 -1.12
C PRO A 25 -26.57 -11.77 -0.93
N ALA A 26 -25.69 -11.95 -1.92
CA ALA A 26 -24.36 -11.37 -1.90
C ALA A 26 -24.54 -9.89 -1.54
N ARG A 27 -24.19 -9.51 -0.30
CA ARG A 27 -24.26 -8.12 0.11
C ARG A 27 -23.35 -7.40 -0.86
N ALA A 28 -23.89 -6.40 -1.57
CA ALA A 28 -23.08 -5.52 -2.38
C ALA A 28 -21.97 -4.98 -1.47
N GLN A 29 -20.72 -5.36 -1.76
CA GLN A 29 -19.55 -4.89 -1.03
C GLN A 29 -19.58 -3.38 -0.98
N ASN A 30 -19.67 -2.79 0.20
CA ASN A 30 -19.71 -1.33 0.31
C ASN A 30 -18.30 -0.78 0.45
N TYR A 31 -17.51 -1.40 1.32
CA TYR A 31 -16.12 -1.03 1.50
C TYR A 31 -15.25 -2.20 2.01
N GLN A 32 -13.97 -2.16 1.68
CA GLN A 32 -12.98 -3.13 2.12
C GLN A 32 -11.61 -2.47 2.22
N ILE A 33 -10.80 -2.92 3.18
CA ILE A 33 -9.36 -2.64 3.18
C ILE A 33 -8.58 -3.92 3.43
N THR A 34 -7.48 -4.09 2.70
CA THR A 34 -6.57 -5.21 2.83
C THR A 34 -5.14 -4.71 2.93
N GLY A 35 -4.32 -5.48 3.64
CA GLY A 35 -2.90 -5.23 3.76
C GLY A 35 -2.14 -6.50 4.01
N ASN A 36 -0.94 -6.61 3.45
CA ASN A 36 -0.01 -7.69 3.71
C ASN A 36 1.41 -7.15 3.75
N VAL A 37 2.20 -7.69 4.66
CA VAL A 37 3.66 -7.53 4.69
C VAL A 37 4.29 -8.91 4.78
N ASN A 38 5.43 -9.06 4.12
CA ASN A 38 6.22 -10.29 4.13
C ASN A 38 7.70 -9.90 4.13
N THR A 39 8.48 -10.52 5.01
CA THR A 39 9.93 -10.33 5.10
C THR A 39 10.61 -11.67 5.21
N LEU A 40 11.75 -11.79 4.54
CA LEU A 40 12.60 -12.96 4.66
C LEU A 40 14.07 -12.53 4.73
N ALA A 41 14.85 -13.25 5.53
CA ALA A 41 16.30 -13.23 5.49
C ALA A 41 16.82 -14.66 5.59
N ALA A 42 17.69 -15.06 4.67
CA ALA A 42 18.25 -16.40 4.62
C ALA A 42 19.77 -16.36 4.46
N LEU A 43 20.48 -17.16 5.27
CA LEU A 43 21.91 -17.42 5.20
C LEU A 43 22.12 -18.89 4.82
N PHE A 44 22.80 -19.15 3.71
CA PHE A 44 23.09 -20.49 3.21
C PHE A 44 24.51 -20.96 3.53
N SER A 45 25.46 -20.04 3.51
CA SER A 45 26.88 -20.32 3.73
C SER A 45 27.61 -19.05 4.18
N PRO A 46 28.67 -19.15 5.01
CA PRO A 46 29.10 -20.36 5.72
C PRO A 46 28.00 -20.86 6.68
N GLY A 47 27.99 -22.17 6.94
CA GLY A 47 26.99 -22.78 7.81
C GLY A 47 27.07 -22.28 9.26
N PRO A 48 26.01 -22.44 10.06
CA PRO A 48 24.77 -23.14 9.75
C PRO A 48 23.86 -22.35 8.80
N ARG A 49 22.97 -23.07 8.08
CA ARG A 49 21.91 -22.43 7.30
C ARG A 49 20.90 -21.81 8.25
N GLU A 50 20.52 -20.56 8.01
CA GLU A 50 19.47 -19.84 8.71
C GLU A 50 18.41 -19.35 7.73
N ASP A 51 17.16 -19.37 8.16
CA ASP A 51 16.02 -18.94 7.36
C ASP A 51 15.00 -18.34 8.33
N GLN A 52 14.79 -17.03 8.22
CA GLN A 52 13.87 -16.27 9.07
C GLN A 52 12.84 -15.61 8.17
N GLN A 53 11.58 -15.97 8.33
CA GLN A 53 10.48 -15.41 7.58
C GLN A 53 9.36 -14.97 8.51
N HIS A 54 8.87 -13.76 8.28
CA HIS A 54 7.72 -13.21 9.00
C HIS A 54 6.73 -12.61 8.01
N ALA A 55 5.45 -12.83 8.26
CA ALA A 55 4.37 -12.27 7.47
C ALA A 55 3.22 -11.89 8.38
N ALA A 56 2.50 -10.84 8.00
CA ALA A 56 1.27 -10.42 8.64
C ALA A 56 0.32 -9.85 7.60
N ASP A 57 -0.98 -10.00 7.84
CA ASP A 57 -2.02 -9.50 6.96
C ASP A 57 -3.27 -9.08 7.73
N PHE A 58 -4.11 -8.31 7.07
CA PHE A 58 -5.49 -8.08 7.48
C PHE A 58 -6.39 -7.97 6.25
N ASN A 59 -7.67 -8.30 6.45
CA ASN A 59 -8.71 -8.13 5.46
C ASN A 59 -10.04 -7.78 6.15
N TRP A 60 -10.40 -6.50 6.08
CA TRP A 60 -11.58 -5.97 6.73
C TRP A 60 -12.64 -5.62 5.69
N TYR A 61 -13.67 -6.46 5.59
CA TYR A 61 -14.79 -6.32 4.65
C TYR A 61 -16.06 -5.88 5.38
N ASP A 62 -16.59 -4.69 5.07
CA ASP A 62 -17.77 -4.11 5.75
C ASP A 62 -17.68 -4.14 7.30
N ARG A 63 -16.46 -4.01 7.82
CA ARG A 63 -16.12 -4.09 9.25
C ARG A 63 -15.75 -2.72 9.82
N PRO A 64 -16.06 -2.39 11.09
CA PRO A 64 -15.64 -1.13 11.71
C PRO A 64 -14.13 -0.88 11.65
N GLU A 65 -13.33 -1.95 11.71
CA GLU A 65 -11.87 -1.94 11.60
C GLU A 65 -11.39 -1.30 10.29
N ALA A 66 -12.15 -1.43 9.20
CA ALA A 66 -11.82 -0.80 7.92
C ALA A 66 -11.91 0.75 7.94
N ARG A 67 -12.50 1.32 8.99
CA ARG A 67 -12.68 2.78 9.15
C ARG A 67 -11.53 3.44 9.90
N VAL A 68 -10.62 2.64 10.45
CA VAL A 68 -9.47 3.10 11.23
C VAL A 68 -8.19 2.71 10.49
N LEU A 69 -7.18 3.56 10.58
CA LEU A 69 -5.85 3.29 10.03
C LEU A 69 -5.30 1.97 10.61
N GLN A 70 -4.98 1.02 9.73
CA GLN A 70 -4.37 -0.26 10.06
C GLN A 70 -2.88 -0.20 9.80
N SER A 71 -2.07 -0.81 10.67
CA SER A 71 -0.62 -0.81 10.50
C SER A 71 -0.03 -2.20 10.71
N LEU A 72 0.98 -2.54 9.89
CA LEU A 72 1.79 -3.75 10.01
C LEU A 72 3.27 -3.35 9.98
N ASP A 73 4.10 -4.01 10.79
CA ASP A 73 5.56 -3.91 10.77
C ASP A 73 6.12 -5.32 10.97
N GLN A 74 6.94 -5.77 10.02
CA GLN A 74 7.63 -7.05 10.11
C GLN A 74 9.12 -6.86 9.82
N PHE A 75 9.92 -7.68 10.49
CA PHE A 75 11.37 -7.65 10.42
C PHE A 75 11.92 -9.07 10.55
N SER A 76 12.77 -9.47 9.63
CA SER A 76 13.52 -10.74 9.66
C SER A 76 15.01 -10.46 9.55
N GLN A 77 15.83 -11.15 10.34
CA GLN A 77 17.28 -10.98 10.33
C GLN A 77 18.00 -12.31 10.59
N VAL A 78 19.12 -12.51 9.92
CA VAL A 78 20.03 -13.65 10.12
C VAL A 78 21.37 -13.19 10.72
N SER A 79 22.14 -14.15 11.24
CA SER A 79 23.34 -13.90 12.06
C SER A 79 24.46 -13.12 11.38
N ASN A 80 24.57 -13.19 10.05
CA ASN A 80 25.55 -12.41 9.28
C ASN A 80 25.18 -10.93 9.10
N GLY A 81 24.02 -10.51 9.62
CA GLY A 81 23.51 -9.15 9.50
C GLY A 81 22.59 -8.92 8.30
N GLY A 82 22.35 -9.92 7.44
CA GLY A 82 21.34 -9.84 6.40
C GLY A 82 19.93 -9.69 7.01
N PHE A 83 19.13 -8.75 6.49
CA PHE A 83 17.80 -8.48 7.01
C PHE A 83 16.81 -8.01 5.94
N GLY A 84 15.53 -8.20 6.24
CA GLY A 84 14.40 -7.66 5.50
C GLY A 84 13.43 -6.98 6.47
N ARG A 85 12.92 -5.81 6.10
CA ARG A 85 11.91 -5.04 6.82
C ARG A 85 10.81 -4.61 5.87
N ALA A 86 9.57 -4.72 6.32
CA ALA A 86 8.42 -4.20 5.60
C ALA A 86 7.45 -3.55 6.59
N THR A 87 7.06 -2.31 6.30
CA THR A 87 6.03 -1.60 7.07
C THR A 87 4.92 -1.14 6.15
N LEU A 88 3.71 -1.13 6.70
CA LEU A 88 2.50 -0.79 5.98
C LEU A 88 1.59 0.00 6.91
N SER A 89 0.96 1.04 6.40
CA SER A 89 -0.13 1.75 7.05
C SER A 89 -1.21 2.01 6.02
N ALA A 90 -2.43 1.51 6.24
CA ALA A 90 -3.51 1.57 5.27
C ALA A 90 -4.80 2.08 5.92
N GLY A 91 -5.38 3.10 5.30
CA GLY A 91 -6.71 3.61 5.60
C GLY A 91 -7.49 3.86 4.31
N MET A 92 -8.78 4.14 4.44
CA MET A 92 -9.56 4.64 3.31
C MET A 92 -8.95 5.97 2.85
N GLY A 93 -8.63 6.07 1.56
CA GLY A 93 -8.05 7.29 0.97
C GLY A 93 -6.57 7.55 1.27
N GLU A 94 -5.89 6.73 2.09
CA GLU A 94 -4.46 6.91 2.39
C GLU A 94 -3.74 5.57 2.57
N LEU A 95 -2.70 5.34 1.78
CA LEU A 95 -1.87 4.13 1.83
C LEU A 95 -0.39 4.49 1.94
N ARG A 96 0.33 3.89 2.89
CA ARG A 96 1.76 4.07 3.08
C ARG A 96 2.43 2.71 3.12
N ALA A 97 3.54 2.56 2.41
CA ALA A 97 4.28 1.32 2.32
C ALA A 97 5.78 1.60 2.37
N PHE A 98 6.53 0.77 3.05
CA PHE A 98 7.98 0.86 3.09
C PHE A 98 8.56 -0.54 3.07
N ALA A 99 9.60 -0.73 2.27
CA ALA A 99 10.35 -1.96 2.22
C ALA A 99 11.85 -1.64 2.24
N HIS A 100 12.59 -2.40 3.03
CA HIS A 100 14.04 -2.26 3.15
C HIS A 100 14.66 -3.65 3.30
N ALA A 101 15.63 -3.97 2.47
CA ALA A 101 16.42 -5.18 2.61
C ALA A 101 17.90 -4.83 2.54
N ALA A 102 18.71 -5.52 3.33
CA ALA A 102 20.16 -5.39 3.27
C ALA A 102 20.81 -6.76 3.40
N TYR A 103 21.95 -6.94 2.75
CA TYR A 103 22.72 -8.17 2.85
C TYR A 103 24.21 -7.89 2.70
N PRO A 104 25.08 -8.47 3.55
CA PRO A 104 26.52 -8.33 3.41
C PRO A 104 27.02 -8.97 2.10
N SER A 105 28.02 -8.39 1.45
CA SER A 105 28.65 -9.04 0.29
C SER A 105 29.40 -10.29 0.66
N GLY A 106 29.39 -11.24 -0.27
CA GLY A 106 30.26 -12.40 -0.22
C GLY A 106 31.71 -12.16 -0.65
N ILE A 107 32.13 -10.95 -1.03
CA ILE A 107 33.46 -10.64 -1.57
C ILE A 107 34.04 -9.32 -1.03
N PRO A 108 35.34 -9.29 -0.63
CA PRO A 108 36.22 -10.44 -0.37
C PRO A 108 35.86 -11.11 0.98
N GLU A 109 36.50 -12.24 1.31
CA GLU A 109 36.13 -13.11 2.45
C GLU A 109 35.69 -12.40 3.75
N PRO A 110 34.74 -13.00 4.50
CA PRO A 110 34.11 -14.32 4.28
C PRO A 110 32.96 -14.31 3.26
N HIS A 111 32.87 -15.38 2.47
CA HIS A 111 31.83 -15.55 1.44
C HIS A 111 30.47 -15.89 2.07
N TYR A 112 29.69 -14.87 2.41
CA TYR A 112 28.28 -15.06 2.76
C TYR A 112 27.45 -15.33 1.50
N TYR A 113 26.62 -16.38 1.56
CA TYR A 113 25.63 -16.69 0.54
C TYR A 113 24.25 -16.62 1.12
N GLY A 114 23.34 -15.94 0.43
CA GLY A 114 21.97 -15.80 0.89
C GLY A 114 21.27 -14.62 0.25
N TYR A 115 20.10 -14.28 0.80
CA TYR A 115 19.26 -13.22 0.29
C TYR A 115 18.34 -12.70 1.39
N ALA A 116 17.86 -11.47 1.19
CA ALA A 116 16.84 -10.89 2.02
C ALA A 116 15.85 -10.09 1.16
N PHE A 117 14.60 -10.05 1.60
CA PHE A 117 13.60 -9.19 0.99
C PHE A 117 12.60 -8.66 2.02
N GLY A 118 11.95 -7.57 1.65
CA GLY A 118 10.75 -7.06 2.30
C GLY A 118 9.74 -6.63 1.25
N THR A 119 8.47 -6.94 1.47
CA THR A 119 7.36 -6.48 0.63
C THR A 119 6.22 -5.99 1.49
N ALA A 120 5.62 -4.85 1.10
CA ALA A 120 4.44 -4.28 1.72
C ALA A 120 3.41 -3.95 0.64
N GLN A 121 2.17 -4.39 0.82
CA GLN A 121 1.07 -4.11 -0.11
C GLN A 121 -0.20 -3.77 0.66
N ALA A 122 -0.92 -2.73 0.23
CA ALA A 122 -2.28 -2.46 0.69
C ALA A 122 -3.19 -2.13 -0.47
N SER A 123 -4.49 -2.38 -0.27
CA SER A 123 -5.53 -1.86 -1.12
C SER A 123 -6.76 -1.48 -0.32
N PHE A 124 -7.51 -0.51 -0.81
CA PHE A 124 -8.83 -0.19 -0.29
C PHE A 124 -9.84 -0.11 -1.44
N ALA A 125 -11.10 -0.39 -1.12
CA ALA A 125 -12.24 -0.13 -1.96
C ALA A 125 -13.33 0.54 -1.11
N ASP A 126 -13.97 1.57 -1.64
CA ASP A 126 -15.09 2.24 -0.98
C ASP A 126 -16.13 2.69 -2.01
N THR A 127 -17.40 2.65 -1.63
CA THR A 127 -18.51 3.05 -2.48
C THR A 127 -19.02 4.41 -2.06
N VAL A 128 -19.12 5.34 -2.99
CA VAL A 128 -19.72 6.67 -2.83
C VAL A 128 -21.04 6.69 -3.60
N ARG A 129 -22.13 7.04 -2.92
CA ARG A 129 -23.41 7.24 -3.60
C ARG A 129 -23.43 8.60 -4.29
N VAL A 130 -23.75 8.61 -5.58
CA VAL A 130 -23.82 9.83 -6.40
C VAL A 130 -25.11 10.57 -6.06
N GLN A 131 -25.04 11.52 -5.14
CA GLN A 131 -26.19 12.31 -4.67
C GLN A 131 -25.73 13.65 -4.11
N GLY A 132 -26.67 14.55 -3.85
CA GLY A 132 -26.40 15.87 -3.28
C GLY A 132 -26.69 17.02 -4.25
N ALA A 133 -26.26 18.22 -3.87
CA ALA A 133 -26.41 19.46 -4.65
C ALA A 133 -27.84 19.83 -5.10
N GLY A 134 -28.89 19.19 -4.56
CA GLY A 134 -30.28 19.40 -4.99
C GLY A 134 -30.60 18.90 -6.40
N LEU A 135 -29.71 18.10 -7.01
CA LEU A 135 -29.87 17.58 -8.35
C LEU A 135 -30.86 16.42 -8.40
N ALA A 136 -31.63 16.32 -9.49
CA ALA A 136 -32.57 15.24 -9.70
C ALA A 136 -31.86 13.93 -10.07
N VAL A 137 -32.48 12.79 -9.76
CA VAL A 137 -31.99 11.47 -10.20
C VAL A 137 -31.92 11.44 -11.73
N GLY A 138 -30.83 10.92 -12.28
CA GLY A 138 -30.53 10.87 -13.71
C GLY A 138 -29.80 12.10 -14.26
N THR A 139 -29.56 13.15 -13.45
CA THR A 139 -28.74 14.28 -13.88
C THR A 139 -27.28 13.83 -14.12
N PRO A 140 -26.69 14.09 -15.31
CA PRO A 140 -25.28 13.80 -15.57
C PRO A 140 -24.35 14.64 -14.72
N VAL A 141 -23.31 14.01 -14.18
CA VAL A 141 -22.27 14.63 -13.34
C VAL A 141 -20.93 13.94 -13.59
N ARG A 142 -19.83 14.57 -13.18
CA ARG A 142 -18.49 13.99 -13.30
C ARG A 142 -17.76 13.95 -11.97
N TYR A 143 -17.08 12.85 -11.71
CA TYR A 143 -16.20 12.66 -10.57
C TYR A 143 -14.76 12.51 -11.06
N GLU A 144 -13.83 13.21 -10.42
CA GLU A 144 -12.39 13.12 -10.67
C GLU A 144 -11.70 12.54 -9.42
N LEU A 145 -11.08 11.38 -9.59
CA LEU A 145 -10.24 10.77 -8.56
C LEU A 145 -8.81 11.23 -8.79
N ARG A 146 -8.19 11.81 -7.76
CA ARG A 146 -6.84 12.33 -7.76
C ARG A 146 -5.96 11.54 -6.81
N LEU A 147 -4.77 11.19 -7.26
CA LEU A 147 -3.73 10.53 -6.48
C LEU A 147 -2.55 11.50 -6.30
N TRP A 148 -2.15 11.73 -5.06
CA TRP A 148 -0.83 12.28 -4.75
C TRP A 148 0.12 11.13 -4.41
N ILE A 149 1.20 11.02 -5.19
CA ILE A 149 2.25 10.04 -4.95
C ILE A 149 3.63 10.69 -4.91
N ASP A 150 4.27 10.58 -3.75
CA ASP A 150 5.68 10.88 -3.49
C ASP A 150 6.39 9.63 -2.96
N GLY A 151 7.68 9.48 -3.23
CA GLY A 151 8.43 8.32 -2.78
C GLY A 151 9.71 8.10 -3.56
N GLN A 152 10.57 7.25 -3.01
CA GLN A 152 11.91 7.04 -3.55
C GLN A 152 12.25 5.55 -3.57
N LEU A 153 12.90 5.15 -4.65
CA LEU A 153 13.59 3.87 -4.72
C LEU A 153 15.08 4.14 -4.58
N SER A 154 15.75 3.42 -3.69
CA SER A 154 17.20 3.33 -3.78
C SER A 154 17.53 2.58 -5.07
N SER A 155 18.27 3.19 -5.97
CA SER A 155 18.85 2.50 -7.11
C SER A 155 20.31 2.91 -7.22
N PRO A 156 21.29 2.00 -7.06
CA PRO A 156 22.58 2.26 -7.65
C PRO A 156 22.41 2.26 -9.17
N ASN A 157 22.95 3.26 -9.86
CA ASN A 157 22.93 3.35 -11.33
C ASN A 157 23.69 2.19 -12.02
N LEU A 158 24.41 1.38 -11.25
CA LEU A 158 25.17 0.21 -11.67
C LEU A 158 25.28 -0.77 -10.50
N GLU A 159 24.82 -2.00 -10.67
CA GLU A 159 25.08 -3.11 -9.75
C GLU A 159 25.87 -4.18 -10.52
N ILE A 160 26.89 -4.77 -9.89
CA ILE A 160 27.70 -5.82 -10.49
C ILE A 160 27.51 -7.10 -9.68
N GLY A 161 27.27 -8.21 -10.38
CA GLY A 161 27.40 -9.55 -9.82
C GLY A 161 26.13 -10.16 -9.23
N GLY A 162 25.02 -9.42 -9.06
CA GLY A 162 23.87 -9.99 -8.35
C GLY A 162 22.52 -9.28 -8.44
N VAL A 163 21.54 -9.89 -7.76
CA VAL A 163 20.18 -9.37 -7.61
C VAL A 163 20.16 -8.25 -6.57
N LEU A 164 19.72 -7.08 -7.02
CA LEU A 164 19.36 -5.92 -6.21
C LEU A 164 18.22 -5.20 -6.91
N ASN A 165 17.10 -5.01 -6.21
CA ASN A 165 15.91 -4.46 -6.83
C ASN A 165 15.01 -3.79 -5.79
N ALA A 166 14.55 -2.59 -6.15
CA ALA A 166 13.53 -1.84 -5.44
C ALA A 166 12.36 -1.64 -6.39
N ASN A 167 11.12 -1.77 -5.92
CA ASN A 167 9.92 -1.58 -6.72
C ASN A 167 8.89 -0.76 -5.96
N GLY A 168 8.15 0.06 -6.69
CA GLY A 168 7.01 0.82 -6.19
C GLY A 168 5.91 0.82 -7.24
N LEU A 169 4.71 0.38 -6.87
CA LEU A 169 3.56 0.40 -7.77
C LEU A 169 2.39 1.03 -7.04
N ALA A 170 1.63 1.86 -7.75
CA ALA A 170 0.36 2.36 -7.24
C ALA A 170 -0.72 2.26 -8.31
N GLN A 171 -1.96 2.08 -7.88
CA GLN A 171 -3.11 2.09 -8.76
C GLN A 171 -4.23 2.92 -8.16
N MET A 172 -5.02 3.53 -9.04
CA MET A 172 -6.30 4.14 -8.70
C MET A 172 -7.34 3.74 -9.74
N GLN A 173 -8.55 3.43 -9.29
CA GLN A 173 -9.66 3.07 -10.17
C GLN A 173 -10.95 3.73 -9.70
N LEU A 174 -11.78 4.09 -10.67
CA LEU A 174 -13.10 4.63 -10.46
C LEU A 174 -14.09 3.83 -11.30
N ILE A 175 -15.11 3.25 -10.66
CA ILE A 175 -16.05 2.33 -11.30
C ILE A 175 -17.47 2.77 -10.95
N ASP A 176 -18.28 3.10 -11.95
CA ASP A 176 -19.72 3.24 -11.76
C ASP A 176 -20.33 1.84 -11.77
N ARG A 177 -20.82 1.38 -10.62
CA ARG A 177 -21.36 0.03 -10.45
C ARG A 177 -22.72 -0.16 -11.12
N SER A 178 -23.44 0.92 -11.36
CA SER A 178 -24.76 0.89 -11.97
C SER A 178 -24.67 0.75 -13.49
N SER A 179 -23.69 1.42 -14.10
CA SER A 179 -23.44 1.38 -15.56
C SER A 179 -22.28 0.45 -15.98
N ASN A 180 -21.49 -0.02 -15.01
CA ASN A 180 -20.24 -0.77 -15.19
C ASN A 180 -19.17 -0.02 -16.01
N LEU A 181 -19.24 1.31 -16.07
CA LEU A 181 -18.17 2.15 -16.63
C LEU A 181 -16.99 2.19 -15.67
N ARG A 182 -15.77 2.14 -16.22
CA ARG A 182 -14.53 2.07 -15.43
C ARG A 182 -13.46 2.94 -16.04
N GLU A 183 -12.78 3.67 -15.17
CA GLU A 183 -11.53 4.35 -15.46
C GLU A 183 -10.45 3.87 -14.48
N SER A 184 -9.22 3.74 -14.97
CA SER A 184 -8.11 3.21 -14.17
C SER A 184 -6.79 3.81 -14.57
N PHE A 185 -5.92 4.00 -13.58
CA PHE A 185 -4.56 4.45 -13.78
C PHE A 185 -3.60 3.60 -12.94
N SER A 186 -2.45 3.31 -13.52
CA SER A 186 -1.35 2.57 -12.89
C SER A 186 -0.09 3.41 -12.98
N TRP A 187 0.61 3.50 -11.85
CA TRP A 187 1.87 4.22 -11.69
C TRP A 187 2.98 3.23 -11.33
N ASP A 188 4.15 3.41 -11.93
CA ASP A 188 5.35 2.63 -11.67
C ASP A 188 6.52 3.55 -11.33
N ALA A 189 7.06 3.39 -10.11
CA ALA A 189 8.18 4.19 -9.60
C ALA A 189 9.45 4.16 -10.47
N LYS A 190 9.60 3.14 -11.33
CA LYS A 190 10.74 3.03 -12.25
C LYS A 190 10.54 3.82 -13.54
N ARG A 191 9.32 4.20 -13.85
CA ARG A 191 8.94 4.75 -15.16
C ARG A 191 8.31 6.14 -15.07
N ASP A 192 7.58 6.37 -14.00
CA ASP A 192 6.74 7.54 -13.81
C ASP A 192 7.31 8.44 -12.72
N ALA A 193 7.13 9.76 -12.88
CA ALA A 193 7.57 10.74 -11.89
C ALA A 193 6.66 10.73 -10.64
N THR A 194 7.15 11.27 -9.53
CA THR A 194 6.31 11.59 -8.38
C THR A 194 5.43 12.80 -8.69
N GLY A 195 4.20 12.85 -8.14
CA GLY A 195 3.34 14.02 -8.23
C GLY A 195 1.85 13.71 -8.19
N TRP A 196 1.07 14.60 -8.82
CA TRP A 196 -0.37 14.49 -8.93
C TRP A 196 -0.78 13.74 -10.21
N TYR A 197 -1.64 12.74 -10.03
CA TYR A 197 -2.30 12.03 -11.11
C TYR A 197 -3.82 12.14 -10.96
N ARG A 198 -4.55 12.04 -12.07
CA ARG A 198 -6.01 12.10 -12.07
C ARG A 198 -6.64 11.19 -13.11
N ILE A 199 -7.81 10.67 -12.78
CA ILE A 199 -8.76 10.04 -13.70
C ILE A 199 -10.15 10.63 -13.44
N GLY A 200 -10.99 10.69 -14.46
CA GLY A 200 -12.35 11.22 -14.33
C GLY A 200 -13.37 10.32 -14.99
N LEU A 201 -14.49 10.10 -14.33
CA LEU A 201 -15.60 9.28 -14.80
C LEU A 201 -16.88 10.10 -14.84
N ASP A 202 -17.55 10.10 -15.99
CA ASP A 202 -18.89 10.67 -16.13
C ASP A 202 -19.92 9.63 -15.64
N THR A 203 -20.85 10.05 -14.80
CA THR A 203 -21.89 9.22 -14.18
C THR A 203 -23.18 10.03 -14.02
N VAL A 204 -24.19 9.50 -13.35
CA VAL A 204 -25.46 10.20 -13.10
C VAL A 204 -25.89 10.12 -11.64
N VAL A 205 -26.62 11.13 -11.19
CA VAL A 205 -27.21 11.15 -9.85
C VAL A 205 -28.12 9.94 -9.65
N GLY A 206 -27.92 9.23 -8.54
CA GLY A 206 -28.60 7.98 -8.20
C GLY A 206 -27.74 6.72 -8.41
N HIS A 207 -26.56 6.84 -9.02
CA HIS A 207 -25.62 5.72 -9.19
C HIS A 207 -24.72 5.50 -7.96
N ASP A 208 -24.04 4.35 -7.94
CA ASP A 208 -23.04 3.99 -6.93
C ASP A 208 -21.65 3.94 -7.58
N LEU A 209 -20.73 4.75 -7.04
CA LEU A 209 -19.37 4.91 -7.54
C LEU A 209 -18.38 4.20 -6.63
N MET A 210 -17.69 3.18 -7.11
CA MET A 210 -16.64 2.49 -6.37
C MET A 210 -15.27 3.11 -6.67
N ILE A 211 -14.59 3.52 -5.61
CA ILE A 211 -13.23 4.03 -5.61
C ILE A 211 -12.32 2.90 -5.15
N THR A 212 -11.22 2.66 -5.85
CA THR A 212 -10.21 1.67 -5.44
C THR A 212 -8.82 2.29 -5.49
N GLY A 213 -8.01 2.00 -4.47
CA GLY A 213 -6.60 2.37 -4.42
C GLY A 213 -5.74 1.17 -4.05
N MET A 214 -4.52 1.12 -4.57
CA MET A 214 -3.51 0.13 -4.21
C MET A 214 -2.13 0.78 -4.17
N LEU A 215 -1.31 0.35 -3.21
CA LEU A 215 0.11 0.70 -3.11
C LEU A 215 0.91 -0.57 -2.80
N TYR A 216 2.05 -0.71 -3.46
CA TYR A 216 3.03 -1.77 -3.26
C TYR A 216 4.43 -1.18 -3.14
N ALA A 217 5.20 -1.65 -2.16
CA ALA A 217 6.63 -1.41 -2.01
C ALA A 217 7.34 -2.75 -1.88
N GLY A 218 8.45 -2.92 -2.61
CA GLY A 218 9.27 -4.13 -2.56
C GLY A 218 10.74 -3.81 -2.60
N ALA A 219 11.52 -4.52 -1.80
CA ALA A 219 12.97 -4.41 -1.70
C ALA A 219 13.57 -5.82 -1.62
N ASP A 220 14.44 -6.17 -2.54
CA ASP A 220 15.09 -7.48 -2.59
C ASP A 220 16.58 -7.37 -2.94
N ILE A 221 17.40 -8.07 -2.17
CA ILE A 221 18.86 -8.06 -2.31
C ILE A 221 19.42 -9.46 -2.02
N SER A 222 20.45 -9.82 -2.76
CA SER A 222 21.19 -11.07 -2.56
C SER A 222 22.65 -10.79 -2.20
N SER A 223 23.30 -11.79 -1.62
CA SER A 223 24.74 -11.75 -1.30
C SER A 223 25.66 -11.56 -2.51
N SER A 224 25.11 -11.71 -3.72
CA SER A 224 25.81 -11.53 -4.99
C SER A 224 25.88 -10.06 -5.42
N ALA A 225 25.09 -9.16 -4.80
CA ALA A 225 25.26 -7.72 -4.97
C ALA A 225 26.62 -7.30 -4.39
N THR A 226 27.48 -6.67 -5.18
CA THR A 226 28.85 -6.30 -4.81
C THR A 226 29.05 -4.81 -4.57
N LEU A 227 28.21 -3.94 -5.14
CA LEU A 227 28.37 -2.49 -5.00
C LEU A 227 27.45 -1.92 -3.91
N ALA A 228 26.16 -2.18 -4.01
CA ALA A 228 25.22 -1.82 -2.96
C ALA A 228 25.01 -2.95 -1.95
N ARG A 229 24.68 -2.55 -0.73
CA ARG A 229 24.53 -3.42 0.47
C ARG A 229 23.14 -3.37 1.07
N GLU A 230 22.35 -2.42 0.60
CA GLU A 230 21.00 -2.15 1.04
C GLU A 230 20.18 -1.69 -0.16
N VAL A 231 18.89 -1.94 -0.07
CA VAL A 231 17.89 -1.53 -1.04
C VAL A 231 16.61 -1.16 -0.33
N VAL A 232 16.06 0.00 -0.66
CA VAL A 232 14.94 0.67 0.00
C VAL A 232 13.92 1.08 -1.06
N ALA A 233 12.65 0.80 -0.77
CA ALA A 233 11.50 1.38 -1.43
C ALA A 233 10.71 2.15 -0.38
N ASP A 234 10.82 3.48 -0.38
CA ASP A 234 10.17 4.35 0.60
C ASP A 234 8.96 5.05 -0.01
N PHE A 235 7.80 4.57 0.41
CA PHE A 235 6.49 5.15 0.17
C PHE A 235 5.77 5.40 1.52
N GLY A 236 6.53 5.73 2.58
CA GLY A 236 6.03 5.88 3.95
C GLY A 236 5.19 7.12 4.21
N HIS A 237 5.18 8.08 3.28
CA HIS A 237 4.53 9.39 3.44
C HIS A 237 3.49 9.71 2.34
N THR A 238 2.96 8.69 1.65
CA THR A 238 2.32 8.87 0.35
C THR A 238 0.97 8.15 0.18
N ALA A 239 0.62 7.93 -1.09
CA ALA A 239 -0.61 7.50 -1.74
C ALA A 239 -1.86 8.02 -1.05
N ARG A 240 -2.11 9.31 -1.25
CA ARG A 240 -3.36 9.95 -0.80
C ARG A 240 -4.31 10.12 -1.98
N TYR A 241 -5.55 9.73 -1.77
CA TYR A 241 -6.59 9.69 -2.78
C TYR A 241 -7.68 10.69 -2.43
N TYR A 242 -8.05 11.52 -3.41
CA TYR A 242 -9.03 12.58 -3.23
C TYR A 242 -10.06 12.52 -4.33
N LEU A 243 -11.30 12.86 -3.98
CA LEU A 243 -12.42 12.89 -4.91
C LEU A 243 -12.88 14.32 -5.10
N GLN A 244 -12.89 14.76 -6.35
CA GLN A 244 -13.42 16.05 -6.77
C GLN A 244 -14.64 15.84 -7.64
N THR A 245 -15.59 16.77 -7.57
CA THR A 245 -16.85 16.69 -8.32
C THR A 245 -16.96 17.90 -9.25
N SER A 246 -17.62 17.71 -10.41
CA SER A 246 -17.89 18.83 -11.33
C SER A 246 -18.84 19.86 -10.73
N GLU A 247 -19.78 19.40 -9.89
CA GLU A 247 -20.77 20.24 -9.22
C GLU A 247 -20.49 20.30 -7.71
N PRO A 248 -20.39 21.50 -7.11
CA PRO A 248 -20.26 21.66 -5.67
C PRO A 248 -21.45 21.07 -4.91
N GLY A 249 -21.18 20.42 -3.77
CA GLY A 249 -22.22 19.86 -2.90
C GLY A 249 -22.69 18.46 -3.27
N LEU A 250 -22.06 17.84 -4.27
CA LEU A 250 -22.15 16.40 -4.50
C LEU A 250 -21.41 15.62 -3.40
N ASN A 251 -21.92 14.43 -3.09
CA ASN A 251 -21.41 13.58 -2.02
C ASN A 251 -20.02 13.01 -2.38
N THR A 252 -19.06 13.20 -1.47
CA THR A 252 -17.71 12.65 -1.55
C THR A 252 -17.39 11.69 -0.41
N THR A 253 -18.37 11.42 0.46
CA THR A 253 -18.21 10.51 1.58
C THR A 253 -18.56 9.09 1.14
N GLY A 254 -17.63 8.18 1.35
CA GLY A 254 -17.82 6.76 1.10
C GLY A 254 -18.66 6.08 2.18
N MET A 255 -19.15 4.88 1.88
CA MET A 255 -19.94 4.05 2.79
C MET A 255 -19.13 3.61 4.02
N SER A 256 -17.79 3.64 3.94
CA SER A 256 -16.92 3.50 5.11
C SER A 256 -17.05 4.65 6.11
N GLY A 257 -17.56 5.81 5.68
CA GLY A 257 -17.59 7.06 6.42
C GLY A 257 -16.39 7.99 6.16
N HIS A 258 -15.44 7.58 5.31
CA HIS A 258 -14.33 8.43 4.89
C HIS A 258 -14.78 9.50 3.90
N ASP A 259 -14.38 10.75 4.13
CA ASP A 259 -14.63 11.86 3.22
C ASP A 259 -13.42 12.11 2.33
N PHE A 260 -13.56 11.78 1.04
CA PHE A 260 -12.51 11.92 0.04
C PHE A 260 -12.30 13.38 -0.45
N ASN A 261 -13.12 14.34 0.00
CA ASN A 261 -12.93 15.76 -0.34
C ASN A 261 -11.92 16.45 0.58
N ILE A 262 -11.68 15.91 1.78
CA ILE A 262 -10.77 16.53 2.75
C ILE A 262 -9.34 16.23 2.32
N SER A 263 -8.64 17.28 1.90
CA SER A 263 -7.19 17.26 1.82
C SER A 263 -6.64 17.20 3.24
N ALA A 264 -6.29 16.01 3.74
CA ALA A 264 -5.45 15.90 4.93
C ALA A 264 -4.05 16.42 4.54
N VAL A 265 -3.88 17.73 4.56
CA VAL A 265 -2.58 18.39 4.48
C VAL A 265 -2.17 18.75 5.90
N PRO A 266 -1.29 17.96 6.55
CA PRO A 266 -0.34 18.56 7.46
C PRO A 266 0.64 19.33 6.57
N GLU A 267 0.44 20.64 6.39
CA GLU A 267 1.52 21.47 5.86
C GLU A 267 2.60 21.56 6.94
N PRO A 268 3.85 21.13 6.69
CA PRO A 268 4.93 21.22 7.67
C PRO A 268 5.28 22.66 8.07
N GLY A 269 4.74 23.67 7.39
CA GLY A 269 5.06 25.08 7.63
C GLY A 269 4.15 25.80 8.62
N SER A 270 2.87 25.46 8.67
CA SER A 270 1.88 26.31 9.37
C SER A 270 2.04 26.25 10.89
N GLY A 271 2.36 25.07 11.44
CA GLY A 271 2.62 24.92 12.88
C GLY A 271 3.91 25.60 13.35
N LEU A 272 4.97 25.56 12.52
CA LEU A 272 6.23 26.25 12.79
C LEU A 272 6.08 27.77 12.69
N LEU A 273 5.31 28.28 11.73
CA LEU A 273 5.01 29.70 11.60
C LEU A 273 4.10 30.22 12.73
N LEU A 274 3.13 29.42 13.17
CA LEU A 274 2.30 29.75 14.33
C LEU A 274 3.13 29.76 15.62
N GLY A 275 4.04 28.79 15.77
CA GLY A 275 4.98 28.73 16.88
C GLY A 275 5.95 29.92 16.90
N ALA A 276 6.54 30.27 15.75
CA ALA A 276 7.40 31.43 15.62
C ALA A 276 6.65 32.77 15.82
N GLY A 277 5.40 32.84 15.34
CA GLY A 277 4.50 33.97 15.56
C GLY A 277 4.14 34.18 17.04
N LEU A 278 3.86 33.10 17.78
CA LEU A 278 3.58 33.17 19.21
C LEU A 278 4.82 33.55 20.03
N LEU A 279 6.00 33.03 19.68
CA LEU A 279 7.25 33.35 20.38
C LEU A 279 7.67 34.81 20.17
N SER A 280 7.51 35.35 18.96
CA SER A 280 7.78 36.76 18.67
C SER A 280 6.80 37.71 19.38
N LEU A 281 5.52 37.35 19.48
CA LEU A 281 4.52 38.09 20.26
C LEU A 281 4.84 38.12 21.75
N LEU A 282 5.26 36.99 22.32
CA LEU A 282 5.66 36.91 23.73
C LEU A 282 6.93 37.73 24.01
N GLY A 283 7.91 37.70 23.11
CA GLY A 283 9.12 38.54 23.21
C GLY A 283 8.80 40.05 23.16
N TRP A 284 7.89 40.47 22.29
CA TRP A 284 7.46 41.86 22.18
C TRP A 284 6.67 42.34 23.40
N LEU A 285 5.79 41.50 23.95
CA LEU A 285 5.03 41.82 25.16
C LEU A 285 5.92 41.92 26.41
N GLN A 286 7.00 41.12 26.49
CA GLN A 286 7.98 41.23 27.57
C GLN A 286 8.86 42.49 27.44
N GLY A 287 9.20 42.91 26.21
CA GLY A 287 9.96 44.13 25.97
C GLY A 287 9.23 45.43 26.33
N ARG A 288 7.89 45.41 26.36
CA ARG A 288 7.06 46.58 26.77
C ARG A 288 6.85 46.72 28.28
N ARG A 289 7.25 45.71 29.07
CA ARG A 289 7.10 45.71 30.54
C ARG A 289 8.42 45.99 31.29
N ARG A 290 9.50 46.26 30.58
CA ARG A 290 10.75 46.82 31.11
C ARG A 290 10.85 48.27 30.70
#